data_AF-A0A1J5D868-F1
#
_entry.id   AF-A0A1J5D868-F1
#
_cell.length_a   1.000
_cell.length_b   1.000
_cell.length_c   1.000
_cell.angle_alpha   90.00
_cell.angle_beta   90.00
_cell.angle_gamma   90.00
#
_symmetry.space_group_name_H-M   'P 1'
#
loop_
_entity.id
_entity.type
_entity.pdbx_description
1 polymer ?
#
loop_
_entity_poly.entity_id
_entity_poly.type
_entity_poly.pdbx_seq_one_letter_code
_entity_poly.pdbx_strand_id
1 'polypeptide(L)'
;MNPDAKNPTLCRPVFVLAFLLTLSFAIQWSGKAQFWRLYFFENQVESFSELALEAVPEQIRNLAADYLWIRVDEYMHFGPSRRKPGAFLAGSYAANTEIMPLLEVVIRLNPRHFDAYGIMSENLALYLDRFTDGIRLLQAGILANPLHPRVHELFATIAYCYGFANSYDRRHENNRVVALRYLDGAFDSIGRVGSAAVFRDVLNPVNYQVIRARFLVEQGRKEEALQAWLAAGLELKSTEGLLGEYLRRFAAGQPVPALPEDLLKEPGVASFAKSVNGSAAKSLEPGPPSLLRPPTEESGGPPDLSGVKNLSAEHDDGHNHPAQPSISDQAKTWSGILAQMALLGAVGGVLLFRSRK
;
A
#
# COMPACT_ATOMS: atom_id res chain seq x y z
N MET A 1 -9.72 -58.10 -16.01
CA MET A 1 -10.07 -56.85 -15.32
C MET A 1 -9.09 -55.79 -15.79
N ASN A 2 -9.57 -54.76 -16.48
CA ASN A 2 -8.73 -53.73 -17.08
C ASN A 2 -8.61 -52.56 -16.09
N PRO A 3 -7.44 -52.28 -15.50
CA PRO A 3 -7.26 -51.23 -14.49
C PRO A 3 -7.30 -49.80 -15.05
N ASP A 4 -7.44 -49.61 -16.36
CA ASP A 4 -7.36 -48.31 -17.03
C ASP A 4 -8.71 -47.67 -17.41
N ALA A 5 -9.81 -48.04 -16.75
CA ALA A 5 -11.08 -47.31 -16.88
C ALA A 5 -10.98 -45.95 -16.15
N LYS A 6 -10.27 -44.99 -16.76
CA LYS A 6 -10.21 -43.59 -16.31
C LYS A 6 -11.63 -43.06 -16.16
N ASN A 7 -12.01 -42.74 -14.92
CA ASN A 7 -13.31 -42.22 -14.53
C ASN A 7 -13.77 -41.08 -15.47
N PRO A 8 -14.77 -41.29 -16.36
CA PRO A 8 -15.28 -40.27 -17.28
C PRO A 8 -16.09 -39.17 -16.58
N THR A 9 -16.21 -39.20 -15.25
CA THR A 9 -17.04 -38.32 -14.44
C THR A 9 -16.37 -37.00 -14.07
N LEU A 10 -15.04 -36.91 -14.08
CA LEU A 10 -14.29 -35.69 -13.77
C LEU A 10 -14.32 -34.63 -14.88
N CYS A 11 -14.54 -35.02 -16.13
CA CYS A 11 -14.55 -34.07 -17.26
C CYS A 11 -15.81 -33.19 -17.29
N ARG A 12 -16.94 -33.69 -16.80
CA ARG A 12 -18.22 -32.95 -16.79
C ARG A 12 -18.23 -31.72 -15.87
N PRO A 13 -17.79 -31.78 -14.60
CA PRO A 13 -17.79 -30.61 -13.72
C PRO A 13 -16.79 -29.54 -14.20
N VAL A 14 -15.62 -29.92 -14.70
CA VAL A 14 -14.63 -28.98 -15.26
C VAL A 14 -15.20 -28.27 -16.49
N PHE A 15 -15.86 -29.00 -17.38
CA PHE A 15 -16.52 -28.41 -18.56
C PHE A 15 -17.64 -27.45 -18.16
N VAL A 16 -18.51 -27.84 -17.22
CA VAL A 16 -19.60 -26.99 -16.73
C VAL A 16 -19.05 -25.72 -16.09
N LEU A 17 -18.01 -25.83 -15.26
CA LEU A 17 -17.34 -24.69 -14.66
C LEU A 17 -16.75 -23.76 -15.72
N ALA A 18 -15.98 -24.30 -16.68
CA ALA A 18 -15.39 -23.52 -17.77
C ALA A 18 -16.46 -22.82 -18.62
N PHE A 19 -17.57 -23.50 -18.90
CA PHE A 19 -18.70 -22.92 -19.63
C PHE A 19 -19.34 -21.77 -18.84
N LEU A 20 -19.62 -21.95 -17.55
CA LEU A 20 -20.19 -20.90 -16.70
C LEU A 20 -19.25 -19.71 -16.55
N LEU A 21 -17.94 -19.94 -16.44
CA LEU A 21 -16.92 -18.88 -16.41
C LEU A 21 -16.89 -18.10 -17.72
N THR A 22 -16.87 -18.80 -18.85
CA THR A 22 -16.86 -18.18 -20.19
C THR A 22 -18.14 -17.38 -20.42
N LEU A 23 -19.29 -17.93 -20.01
CA LEU A 23 -20.58 -17.24 -20.10
C LEU A 23 -20.61 -16.00 -19.21
N SER A 24 -20.10 -16.09 -17.98
CA SER A 24 -20.02 -14.94 -17.06
C SER A 24 -19.12 -13.83 -17.62
N PHE A 25 -17.96 -14.19 -18.15
CA PHE A 25 -17.06 -13.26 -18.84
C PHE A 25 -17.74 -12.61 -20.04
N ALA A 26 -18.38 -13.39 -20.91
CA ALA A 26 -19.05 -12.87 -22.09
C ALA A 26 -20.17 -11.89 -21.74
N ILE A 27 -21.00 -12.21 -20.73
CA ILE A 27 -22.06 -11.32 -20.26
C ILE A 27 -21.47 -10.01 -19.70
N GLN A 28 -20.44 -10.10 -18.86
CA GLN A 28 -19.82 -8.92 -18.27
C GLN A 28 -19.10 -8.06 -19.30
N TRP A 29 -18.35 -8.68 -20.22
CA TRP A 29 -17.69 -8.01 -21.34
C TRP A 29 -18.72 -7.24 -22.17
N SER A 30 -19.78 -7.91 -22.60
CA SER A 30 -20.80 -7.29 -23.45
C SER A 30 -21.56 -6.17 -22.74
N GLY A 31 -21.89 -6.35 -21.46
CA GLY A 31 -22.49 -5.29 -20.65
C GLY A 31 -21.58 -4.07 -20.52
N LYS A 32 -20.30 -4.28 -20.16
CA LYS A 32 -19.33 -3.19 -19.98
C LYS A 32 -18.94 -2.52 -21.29
N ALA A 33 -18.77 -3.28 -22.38
CA ALA A 33 -18.48 -2.72 -23.70
C ALA A 33 -19.63 -1.86 -24.23
N GLN A 34 -20.88 -2.28 -23.97
CA GLN A 34 -22.06 -1.56 -24.44
C GLN A 34 -22.36 -0.30 -23.62
N PHE A 35 -22.06 -0.32 -22.33
CA PHE A 35 -22.24 0.81 -21.41
C PHE A 35 -20.92 1.46 -20.99
N TRP A 36 -19.91 1.39 -21.87
CA TRP A 36 -18.56 1.84 -21.59
C TRP A 36 -18.52 3.24 -20.97
N ARG A 37 -19.29 4.16 -21.56
CA ARG A 37 -19.39 5.57 -21.12
C ARG A 37 -20.06 5.76 -19.76
N LEU A 38 -20.85 4.80 -19.29
CA LEU A 38 -21.50 4.83 -17.98
C LEU A 38 -20.63 4.23 -16.89
N TYR A 39 -19.90 3.15 -17.20
CA TYR A 39 -19.07 2.44 -16.22
C TYR A 39 -17.67 3.04 -16.05
N PHE A 40 -17.12 3.68 -17.09
CA PHE A 40 -15.74 4.19 -17.12
C PHE A 40 -15.68 5.69 -17.41
N PHE A 41 -16.67 6.43 -16.91
CA PHE A 41 -16.80 7.85 -17.19
C PHE A 41 -15.61 8.70 -16.68
N GLU A 42 -15.02 8.30 -15.56
CA GLU A 42 -13.91 9.01 -14.91
C GLU A 42 -12.55 8.34 -15.14
N ASN A 43 -12.53 7.03 -15.35
CA ASN A 43 -11.32 6.26 -15.55
C ASN A 43 -11.16 5.95 -17.03
N GLN A 44 -10.29 6.69 -17.72
CA GLN A 44 -9.83 6.26 -19.03
C GLN A 44 -9.11 4.92 -18.83
N VAL A 45 -9.74 3.82 -19.22
CA VAL A 45 -9.06 2.53 -19.23
C VAL A 45 -8.02 2.61 -20.34
N GLU A 46 -6.75 2.66 -19.97
CA GLU A 46 -5.64 3.01 -20.86
C GLU A 46 -5.24 1.81 -21.73
N SER A 47 -5.63 0.59 -21.34
CA SER A 47 -5.20 -0.64 -22.01
C SER A 47 -6.30 -1.68 -22.22
N PHE A 48 -6.21 -2.43 -23.33
CA PHE A 48 -7.08 -3.58 -23.61
C PHE A 48 -7.01 -4.65 -22.50
N SER A 49 -5.87 -4.76 -21.81
CA SER A 49 -5.70 -5.66 -20.66
C SER A 49 -6.58 -5.29 -19.47
N GLU A 50 -6.71 -4.02 -19.14
CA GLU A 50 -7.59 -3.57 -18.04
C GLU A 50 -9.06 -3.76 -18.40
N LEU A 51 -9.42 -3.50 -19.65
CA LEU A 51 -10.71 -3.81 -20.25
C LEU A 51 -11.09 -5.28 -20.06
N ALA A 52 -10.18 -6.18 -20.44
CA ALA A 52 -10.37 -7.62 -20.30
C ALA A 52 -10.47 -8.04 -18.83
N LEU A 53 -9.64 -7.44 -17.97
CA LEU A 53 -9.65 -7.72 -16.53
C LEU A 53 -10.98 -7.30 -15.89
N GLU A 54 -11.52 -6.15 -16.28
CA GLU A 54 -12.80 -5.65 -15.79
C GLU A 54 -13.98 -6.53 -16.24
N ALA A 55 -13.86 -7.28 -17.34
CA ALA A 55 -14.86 -8.26 -17.74
C ALA A 55 -14.78 -9.58 -16.95
N VAL A 56 -13.73 -9.78 -16.14
CA VAL A 56 -13.66 -10.91 -15.20
C VAL A 56 -14.50 -10.59 -13.96
N PRO A 57 -15.42 -11.48 -13.56
CA PRO A 57 -16.21 -11.29 -12.34
C PRO A 57 -15.35 -10.97 -11.12
N GLU A 58 -15.77 -9.97 -10.36
CA GLU A 58 -15.07 -9.48 -9.17
C GLU A 58 -14.76 -10.61 -8.19
N GLN A 59 -15.68 -11.56 -7.99
CA GLN A 59 -15.47 -12.71 -7.10
C GLN A 59 -14.30 -13.60 -7.54
N ILE A 60 -14.11 -13.76 -8.85
CA ILE A 60 -12.99 -14.55 -9.39
C ILE A 60 -11.69 -13.76 -9.25
N ARG A 61 -11.73 -12.44 -9.52
CA ARG A 61 -10.57 -11.58 -9.31
C ARG A 61 -10.13 -11.57 -7.86
N ASN A 62 -11.07 -11.41 -6.93
CA ASN A 62 -10.81 -11.44 -5.49
C ASN A 62 -10.26 -12.79 -5.05
N LEU A 63 -10.87 -13.91 -5.49
CA LEU A 63 -10.35 -15.24 -5.20
C LEU A 63 -8.90 -15.44 -5.70
N ALA A 64 -8.60 -14.97 -6.92
CA ALA A 64 -7.26 -15.02 -7.47
C ALA A 64 -6.28 -14.11 -6.71
N ALA A 65 -6.72 -12.91 -6.32
CA ALA A 65 -5.94 -11.99 -5.50
C ALA A 65 -5.62 -12.60 -4.13
N ASP A 66 -6.61 -13.19 -3.45
CA ASP A 66 -6.44 -13.84 -2.15
C ASP A 66 -5.48 -15.04 -2.25
N TYR A 67 -5.59 -15.84 -3.32
CA TYR A 67 -4.65 -16.94 -3.57
C TYR A 67 -3.22 -16.45 -3.76
N LEU A 68 -3.02 -15.40 -4.55
CA LEU A 68 -1.70 -14.81 -4.77
C LEU A 68 -1.18 -14.15 -3.49
N TRP A 69 -2.04 -13.55 -2.68
CA TRP A 69 -1.69 -12.99 -1.39
C TRP A 69 -1.16 -14.05 -0.42
N ILE A 70 -1.78 -15.24 -0.37
CA ILE A 70 -1.25 -16.37 0.40
C ILE A 70 0.18 -16.71 -0.04
N ARG A 71 0.47 -16.67 -1.35
CA ARG A 71 1.83 -16.90 -1.86
C ARG A 71 2.80 -15.79 -1.49
N VAL A 72 2.34 -14.54 -1.53
CA VAL A 72 3.11 -13.38 -1.06
C VAL A 72 3.47 -13.57 0.41
N ASP A 73 2.49 -13.91 1.25
CA ASP A 73 2.68 -14.15 2.68
C ASP A 73 3.65 -15.31 2.95
N GLU A 74 3.52 -16.43 2.22
CA GLU A 74 4.47 -17.54 2.28
C GLU A 74 5.90 -17.09 1.94
N TYR A 75 6.09 -16.34 0.86
CA TYR A 75 7.41 -15.84 0.48
C TYR A 75 7.97 -14.80 1.43
N MET A 76 7.12 -14.02 2.12
CA MET A 76 7.57 -13.09 3.17
C MET A 76 8.10 -13.84 4.39
N HIS A 77 7.44 -14.91 4.81
CA HIS A 77 7.79 -15.65 6.02
C HIS A 77 8.93 -16.67 5.81
N PHE A 78 8.93 -17.38 4.68
CA PHE A 78 9.88 -18.47 4.41
C PHE A 78 11.06 -18.06 3.53
N GLY A 79 10.98 -16.89 2.89
CA GLY A 79 11.94 -16.46 1.89
C GLY A 79 11.82 -17.18 0.56
N PRO A 80 12.62 -16.77 -0.44
CA PRO A 80 12.56 -17.34 -1.76
C PRO A 80 12.90 -18.84 -1.70
N SER A 81 12.05 -19.66 -2.34
CA SER A 81 12.20 -21.12 -2.43
C SER A 81 13.53 -21.56 -3.05
N ARG A 82 14.21 -20.65 -3.77
CA ARG A 82 15.56 -20.82 -4.30
C ARG A 82 16.50 -19.96 -3.48
N ARG A 83 17.18 -20.59 -2.51
CA ARG A 83 18.27 -19.99 -1.72
C ARG A 83 19.36 -19.45 -2.65
N LYS A 84 19.24 -18.21 -3.13
CA LYS A 84 20.38 -17.45 -3.63
C LYS A 84 21.10 -16.90 -2.40
N PRO A 85 22.38 -17.26 -2.20
CA PRO A 85 23.15 -16.78 -1.06
C PRO A 85 23.51 -15.32 -1.31
N GLY A 86 22.63 -14.41 -0.87
CA GLY A 86 22.87 -12.98 -0.95
C GLY A 86 21.59 -12.18 -0.75
N ALA A 87 21.51 -11.48 0.39
CA ALA A 87 20.62 -10.35 0.67
C ALA A 87 19.15 -10.59 1.08
N PHE A 88 18.65 -11.82 1.22
CA PHE A 88 17.33 -12.03 1.85
C PHE A 88 17.48 -12.34 3.35
N LEU A 89 16.92 -11.48 4.20
CA LEU A 89 16.77 -11.73 5.64
C LEU A 89 15.32 -12.20 5.87
N ALA A 90 15.15 -13.46 6.31
CA ALA A 90 13.82 -13.99 6.63
C ALA A 90 13.12 -13.13 7.68
N GLY A 91 11.85 -12.78 7.44
CA GLY A 91 11.12 -11.84 8.27
C GLY A 91 11.44 -10.36 8.03
N SER A 92 12.22 -10.03 6.98
CA SER A 92 12.45 -8.65 6.52
C SER A 92 11.81 -8.41 5.16
N TYR A 93 11.23 -7.22 4.98
CA TYR A 93 10.79 -6.72 3.67
C TYR A 93 11.98 -6.43 2.75
N ALA A 94 13.19 -6.32 3.30
CA ALA A 94 14.37 -5.94 2.55
C ALA A 94 14.67 -6.94 1.43
N ALA A 95 14.66 -6.44 0.20
CA ALA A 95 15.10 -7.14 -1.00
C ALA A 95 14.31 -8.42 -1.38
N ASN A 96 13.10 -8.62 -0.86
CA ASN A 96 12.20 -9.65 -1.39
C ASN A 96 11.56 -9.18 -2.70
N THR A 97 12.35 -9.13 -3.76
CA THR A 97 11.86 -8.69 -5.08
C THR A 97 10.96 -9.71 -5.76
N GLU A 98 10.98 -10.98 -5.31
CA GLU A 98 10.18 -12.07 -5.89
C GLU A 98 8.68 -11.90 -5.62
N ILE A 99 8.29 -11.22 -4.53
CA ILE A 99 6.88 -10.92 -4.24
C ILE A 99 6.34 -9.74 -5.04
N MET A 100 7.19 -8.90 -5.64
CA MET A 100 6.75 -7.66 -6.30
C MET A 100 5.79 -7.90 -7.47
N PRO A 101 6.05 -8.84 -8.40
CA PRO A 101 5.10 -9.14 -9.46
C PRO A 101 3.78 -9.72 -8.92
N LEU A 102 3.83 -10.48 -7.82
CA LEU A 102 2.62 -11.03 -7.20
C LEU A 102 1.78 -9.92 -6.58
N LEU A 103 2.40 -9.00 -5.84
CA LEU A 103 1.75 -7.83 -5.25
C LEU A 103 1.11 -6.94 -6.33
N GLU A 104 1.81 -6.73 -7.45
CA GLU A 104 1.27 -5.98 -8.58
C GLU A 104 0.01 -6.64 -9.15
N VAL A 105 0.03 -7.96 -9.35
CA VAL A 105 -1.14 -8.70 -9.84
C VAL A 105 -2.28 -8.68 -8.81
N VAL A 106 -1.98 -8.80 -7.52
CA VAL A 106 -2.96 -8.66 -6.43
C VAL A 106 -3.66 -7.30 -6.50
N ILE A 107 -2.90 -6.21 -6.62
CA ILE A 107 -3.45 -4.84 -6.72
C ILE A 107 -4.31 -4.68 -7.98
N ARG A 108 -3.85 -5.19 -9.13
CA ARG A 108 -4.62 -5.13 -10.38
C ARG A 108 -5.92 -5.92 -10.30
N LEU A 109 -5.90 -7.11 -9.71
CA LEU A 109 -7.08 -7.96 -9.56
C LEU A 109 -8.06 -7.36 -8.56
N ASN A 110 -7.56 -6.91 -7.42
CA ASN A 110 -8.33 -6.34 -6.33
C ASN A 110 -7.68 -5.03 -5.84
N PRO A 111 -8.07 -3.87 -6.40
CA PRO A 111 -7.56 -2.58 -5.97
C PRO A 111 -7.89 -2.22 -4.51
N ARG A 112 -8.83 -2.96 -3.89
CA ARG A 112 -9.17 -2.80 -2.47
C ARG A 112 -8.28 -3.63 -1.53
N HIS A 113 -7.31 -4.35 -2.07
CA HIS A 113 -6.35 -5.12 -1.28
C HIS A 113 -5.34 -4.19 -0.58
N PHE A 114 -5.76 -3.62 0.54
CA PHE A 114 -5.07 -2.53 1.25
C PHE A 114 -3.59 -2.80 1.56
N ASP A 115 -3.27 -3.95 2.16
CA ASP A 115 -1.92 -4.22 2.65
C ASP A 115 -0.87 -4.34 1.53
N ALA A 116 -1.30 -4.67 0.30
CA ALA A 116 -0.41 -4.81 -0.84
C ALA A 116 0.26 -3.48 -1.23
N TYR A 117 -0.47 -2.36 -1.12
CA TYR A 117 0.08 -1.03 -1.41
C TYR A 117 1.19 -0.66 -0.43
N GLY A 118 0.98 -0.88 0.87
CA GLY A 118 1.98 -0.60 1.90
C GLY A 118 3.27 -1.36 1.64
N ILE A 119 3.18 -2.69 1.54
CA ILE A 119 4.38 -3.53 1.41
C ILE A 119 5.12 -3.31 0.09
N MET A 120 4.39 -3.19 -1.02
CA MET A 120 5.01 -2.93 -2.32
C MET A 120 5.66 -1.54 -2.35
N SER A 121 5.03 -0.53 -1.73
CA SER A 121 5.60 0.82 -1.68
C SER A 121 6.87 0.92 -0.83
N GLU A 122 6.93 0.22 0.30
CA GLU A 122 8.14 0.14 1.12
C GLU A 122 9.28 -0.50 0.33
N ASN A 123 8.98 -1.58 -0.41
CA ASN A 123 9.97 -2.20 -1.29
C ASN A 123 10.49 -1.24 -2.36
N LEU A 124 9.60 -0.52 -3.02
CA LEU A 124 9.97 0.48 -4.03
C LEU A 124 10.79 1.62 -3.43
N ALA A 125 10.30 2.22 -2.34
CA ALA A 125 10.87 3.45 -1.80
C ALA A 125 12.13 3.23 -0.97
N LEU A 126 12.22 2.13 -0.21
CA LEU A 126 13.28 1.92 0.77
C LEU A 126 14.41 1.01 0.27
N TYR A 127 14.12 0.08 -0.66
CA TYR A 127 15.06 -0.96 -1.05
C TYR A 127 15.43 -0.97 -2.54
N LEU A 128 14.64 -0.33 -3.40
CA LEU A 128 14.83 -0.34 -4.85
C LEU A 128 15.14 1.03 -5.45
N ASP A 129 15.40 2.05 -4.64
CA ASP A 129 15.66 3.43 -5.08
C ASP A 129 14.54 4.01 -5.97
N ARG A 130 13.31 3.52 -5.81
CA ARG A 130 12.12 3.95 -6.55
C ARG A 130 11.18 4.73 -5.65
N PHE A 131 11.73 5.73 -4.95
CA PHE A 131 10.99 6.57 -3.99
C PHE A 131 9.70 7.14 -4.57
N THR A 132 9.77 7.80 -5.73
CA THR A 132 8.59 8.39 -6.39
C THR A 132 7.52 7.36 -6.73
N ASP A 133 7.91 6.17 -7.19
CA ASP A 133 6.95 5.11 -7.52
C ASP A 133 6.29 4.55 -6.26
N GLY A 134 7.05 4.39 -5.18
CA GLY A 134 6.50 4.00 -3.88
C GLY A 134 5.48 5.01 -3.36
N ILE A 135 5.79 6.31 -3.43
CA ILE A 135 4.85 7.37 -3.05
C ILE A 135 3.60 7.35 -3.93
N ARG A 136 3.75 7.26 -5.26
CA ARG A 136 2.61 7.18 -6.19
C ARG A 136 1.73 5.96 -5.89
N LEU A 137 2.33 4.83 -5.55
CA LEU A 137 1.60 3.63 -5.20
C LEU A 137 0.81 3.81 -3.90
N LEU A 138 1.39 4.43 -2.87
CA LEU A 138 0.66 4.78 -1.64
C LEU A 138 -0.52 5.73 -1.91
N GLN A 139 -0.31 6.74 -2.75
CA GLN A 139 -1.37 7.66 -3.17
C GLN A 139 -2.50 6.92 -3.91
N ALA A 140 -2.16 6.02 -4.83
CA ALA A 140 -3.13 5.17 -5.51
C ALA A 140 -3.90 4.28 -4.51
N GLY A 141 -3.21 3.74 -3.49
CA GLY A 141 -3.82 2.97 -2.42
C GLY A 141 -4.84 3.78 -1.61
N ILE A 142 -4.52 5.04 -1.28
CA ILE A 142 -5.43 5.98 -0.61
C ILE A 142 -6.68 6.24 -1.47
N LEU A 143 -6.50 6.51 -2.77
CA LEU A 143 -7.60 6.78 -3.69
C LEU A 143 -8.50 5.57 -3.91
N ALA A 144 -7.93 4.36 -3.96
CA ALA A 144 -8.67 3.11 -4.10
C ALA A 144 -9.41 2.71 -2.81
N ASN A 145 -8.95 3.19 -1.65
CA ASN A 145 -9.43 2.76 -0.32
C ASN A 145 -9.79 3.93 0.62
N PRO A 146 -10.60 4.93 0.18
CA PRO A 146 -10.77 6.20 0.91
C PRO A 146 -11.49 6.08 2.26
N LEU A 147 -12.19 4.96 2.49
CA LEU A 147 -12.95 4.65 3.71
C LEU A 147 -12.41 3.43 4.45
N HIS A 148 -11.24 2.92 4.07
CA HIS A 148 -10.67 1.76 4.73
C HIS A 148 -10.29 2.10 6.19
N PRO A 149 -10.60 1.23 7.18
CA PRO A 149 -10.27 1.42 8.60
C PRO A 149 -8.86 1.90 8.91
N ARG A 150 -7.91 1.49 8.08
CA ARG A 150 -6.47 1.74 8.24
C ARG A 150 -5.92 2.74 7.22
N VAL A 151 -6.75 3.46 6.44
CA VAL A 151 -6.24 4.35 5.38
C VAL A 151 -5.29 5.43 5.90
N HIS A 152 -5.45 5.85 7.16
CA HIS A 152 -4.52 6.74 7.85
C HIS A 152 -3.08 6.22 7.88
N GLU A 153 -2.89 4.90 7.84
CA GLU A 153 -1.57 4.27 7.80
C GLU A 153 -0.85 4.64 6.50
N LEU A 154 -1.52 4.64 5.35
CA LEU A 154 -0.88 5.03 4.07
C LEU A 154 -0.48 6.50 4.08
N PHE A 155 -1.33 7.38 4.63
CA PHE A 155 -1.00 8.79 4.82
C PHE A 155 0.24 8.95 5.72
N ALA A 156 0.26 8.27 6.86
CA ALA A 156 1.37 8.31 7.80
C ALA A 156 2.66 7.74 7.20
N THR A 157 2.57 6.67 6.40
CA THR A 157 3.73 6.10 5.69
C THR A 157 4.30 7.10 4.69
N ILE A 158 3.47 7.77 3.90
CA ILE A 158 3.93 8.83 2.99
C ILE A 158 4.60 9.96 3.78
N ALA A 159 4.00 10.39 4.90
CA ALA A 159 4.58 11.42 5.76
C ALA A 159 5.98 11.02 6.26
N TYR A 160 6.11 9.76 6.67
CA TYR A 160 7.37 9.21 7.15
C TYR A 160 8.41 9.14 6.04
N CYS A 161 8.04 8.69 4.83
CA CYS A 161 8.90 8.67 3.66
C CYS A 161 9.42 10.07 3.29
N TYR A 162 8.55 11.08 3.21
CA TYR A 162 8.99 12.46 2.93
C TYR A 162 9.78 13.08 4.06
N GLY A 163 9.40 12.77 5.30
CA GLY A 163 10.13 13.21 6.47
C GLY A 163 11.58 12.75 6.36
N PHE A 164 11.80 11.45 6.27
CA PHE A 164 13.13 10.88 6.39
C PHE A 164 13.72 10.44 5.04
N ALA A 165 13.36 11.12 3.95
CA ALA A 165 13.75 10.74 2.60
C ALA A 165 15.27 10.54 2.45
N ASN A 166 16.08 11.42 3.06
CA ASN A 166 17.54 11.36 3.01
C ASN A 166 18.15 10.17 3.77
N SER A 167 17.39 9.57 4.69
CA SER A 167 17.77 8.35 5.40
C SER A 167 17.62 7.11 4.51
N TYR A 168 16.80 7.19 3.46
CA TYR A 168 16.56 6.10 2.51
C TYR A 168 17.36 6.28 1.24
N ASP A 169 17.27 7.47 0.66
CA ASP A 169 17.98 7.83 -0.56
C ASP A 169 18.55 9.24 -0.37
N ARG A 170 19.88 9.32 -0.30
CA ARG A 170 20.60 10.60 -0.14
C ARG A 170 20.36 11.58 -1.30
N ARG A 171 19.82 11.11 -2.43
CA ARG A 171 19.40 11.96 -3.55
C ARG A 171 18.13 12.76 -3.25
N HIS A 172 17.34 12.33 -2.26
CA HIS A 172 16.10 12.97 -1.88
C HIS A 172 16.29 13.76 -0.57
N GLU A 173 15.98 15.05 -0.60
CA GLU A 173 15.98 15.87 0.60
C GLU A 173 14.75 15.60 1.45
N ASN A 174 14.91 15.72 2.77
CA ASN A 174 13.80 15.65 3.71
C ASN A 174 12.83 16.81 3.47
N ASN A 175 11.56 16.48 3.23
CA ASN A 175 10.51 17.47 3.02
C ASN A 175 9.51 17.44 4.16
N ARG A 176 9.84 18.12 5.26
CA ARG A 176 8.98 18.16 6.47
C ARG A 176 7.66 18.86 6.22
N VAL A 177 7.62 19.84 5.30
CA VAL A 177 6.39 20.56 4.96
C VAL A 177 5.38 19.61 4.31
N VAL A 178 5.82 18.82 3.31
CA VAL A 178 4.97 17.80 2.68
C VAL A 178 4.61 16.70 3.68
N ALA A 179 5.56 16.27 4.50
CA ALA A 179 5.31 15.26 5.52
C ALA A 179 4.20 15.68 6.51
N LEU A 180 4.23 16.93 6.98
CA LEU A 180 3.20 17.48 7.86
C LEU A 180 1.81 17.47 7.21
N ARG A 181 1.71 17.81 5.91
CA ARG A 181 0.43 17.75 5.17
C ARG A 181 -0.13 16.33 5.10
N TYR A 182 0.74 15.33 4.95
CA TYR A 182 0.32 13.93 4.98
C TYR A 182 -0.09 13.46 6.38
N LEU A 183 0.54 13.97 7.45
CA LEU A 183 0.07 13.71 8.81
C LEU A 183 -1.31 14.34 9.07
N ASP A 184 -1.56 15.54 8.56
CA ASP A 184 -2.89 16.15 8.60
C ASP A 184 -3.92 15.26 7.88
N GLY A 185 -3.57 14.76 6.68
CA GLY A 185 -4.39 13.78 5.96
C GLY A 185 -4.65 12.48 6.73
N ALA A 186 -3.68 12.00 7.52
CA ALA A 186 -3.87 10.85 8.39
C ALA A 186 -4.93 11.14 9.46
N PHE A 187 -4.85 12.28 10.16
CA PHE A 187 -5.84 12.69 11.16
C PHE A 187 -7.23 12.91 10.54
N ASP A 188 -7.32 13.57 9.39
CA ASP A 188 -8.58 13.78 8.68
C ASP A 188 -9.24 12.46 8.30
N SER A 189 -8.43 11.48 7.88
CA SER A 189 -8.95 10.16 7.52
C SER A 189 -9.43 9.36 8.74
N ILE A 190 -8.78 9.50 9.89
CA ILE A 190 -9.28 8.94 11.17
C ILE A 190 -10.62 9.56 11.51
N GLY A 191 -10.76 10.89 11.41
CA GLY A 191 -12.02 11.58 11.65
C GLY A 191 -13.14 11.14 10.71
N ARG A 192 -12.82 10.91 9.44
CA ARG A 192 -13.77 10.43 8.42
C ARG A 192 -14.28 9.01 8.69
N VAL A 193 -13.38 8.11 9.08
CA VAL A 193 -13.71 6.70 9.37
C VAL A 193 -14.35 6.56 10.76
N GLY A 194 -14.04 7.45 11.69
CA GLY A 194 -14.62 7.51 13.02
C GLY A 194 -14.31 6.27 13.86
N SER A 195 -15.33 5.69 14.48
CA SER A 195 -15.19 4.53 15.39
C SER A 195 -14.72 3.24 14.70
N ALA A 196 -14.73 3.19 13.36
CA ALA A 196 -14.24 2.05 12.60
C ALA A 196 -12.72 2.07 12.38
N ALA A 197 -12.01 3.11 12.83
CA ALA A 197 -10.55 3.19 12.68
C ALA A 197 -9.84 2.08 13.46
N VAL A 198 -8.82 1.48 12.85
CA VAL A 198 -8.03 0.39 13.45
C VAL A 198 -6.58 0.82 13.53
N PHE A 199 -5.97 0.68 14.73
CA PHE A 199 -4.62 1.16 15.01
C PHE A 199 -3.66 0.01 15.28
N ARG A 200 -2.43 0.16 14.79
CA ARG A 200 -1.30 -0.72 15.12
C ARG A 200 -0.40 -0.05 16.15
N ASP A 201 0.42 -0.84 16.83
CA ASP A 201 1.33 -0.36 17.89
C ASP A 201 2.23 0.79 17.44
N VAL A 202 2.67 0.79 16.17
CA VAL A 202 3.54 1.84 15.62
C VAL A 202 2.74 2.91 14.86
N LEU A 203 1.71 2.53 14.11
CA LEU A 203 0.92 3.44 13.28
C LEU A 203 -0.39 3.82 13.98
N ASN A 204 -0.28 4.80 14.88
CA ASN A 204 -1.40 5.29 15.69
C ASN A 204 -1.32 6.83 15.90
N PRO A 205 -2.42 7.46 16.37
CA PRO A 205 -2.50 8.91 16.50
C PRO A 205 -1.45 9.52 17.44
N VAL A 206 -1.07 8.81 18.51
CA VAL A 206 -0.05 9.26 19.47
C VAL A 206 1.29 9.39 18.74
N ASN A 207 1.69 8.35 18.01
CA ASN A 207 2.94 8.38 17.26
C ASN A 207 2.92 9.40 16.12
N TYR A 208 1.77 9.62 15.47
CA TYR A 208 1.64 10.69 14.47
C TYR A 208 1.86 12.07 15.07
N GLN A 209 1.38 12.32 16.29
CA GLN A 209 1.63 13.57 17.00
C GLN A 209 3.10 13.72 17.42
N VAL A 210 3.76 12.65 17.85
CA VAL A 210 5.20 12.67 18.15
C VAL A 210 6.03 13.01 16.91
N ILE A 211 5.72 12.38 15.77
CA ILE A 211 6.38 12.66 14.50
C ILE A 211 6.10 14.10 14.04
N ARG A 212 4.84 14.56 14.19
CA ARG A 212 4.44 15.95 13.91
C ARG A 212 5.26 16.93 14.74
N ALA A 213 5.38 16.70 16.04
CA ALA A 213 6.16 17.52 16.95
C ALA A 213 7.62 17.61 16.50
N ARG A 214 8.24 16.47 16.14
CA ARG A 214 9.61 16.45 15.61
C ARG A 214 9.75 17.34 14.37
N PHE A 215 8.89 17.14 13.37
CA PHE A 215 8.96 17.88 12.12
C PHE A 215 8.71 19.38 12.31
N LEU A 216 7.87 19.76 13.27
CA LEU A 216 7.64 21.16 13.62
C LEU A 216 8.87 21.80 14.29
N VAL A 217 9.56 21.09 15.19
CA VAL A 217 10.83 21.58 15.76
C VAL A 217 11.88 21.80 14.67
N GLU A 218 12.02 20.85 13.75
CA GLU A 218 12.98 20.96 12.63
C GLU A 218 12.65 22.12 11.68
N GLN A 219 11.40 22.58 11.66
CA GLN A 219 10.94 23.77 10.92
C GLN A 219 11.00 25.07 11.75
N GLY A 220 11.51 25.02 12.98
CA GLY A 220 11.57 26.16 13.90
C GLY A 220 10.23 26.54 14.54
N ARG A 221 9.17 25.75 14.35
CA ARG A 221 7.80 25.99 14.86
C ARG A 221 7.61 25.34 16.24
N LYS A 222 8.36 25.82 17.23
CA LYS A 222 8.50 25.17 18.55
C LYS A 222 7.21 25.18 19.38
N GLU A 223 6.43 26.25 19.31
CA GLU A 223 5.15 26.36 20.01
C GLU A 223 4.16 25.32 19.49
N GLU A 224 4.06 25.17 18.17
CA GLU A 224 3.19 24.17 17.55
C GLU A 224 3.69 22.74 17.82
N ALA A 225 5.00 22.54 17.87
CA ALA A 225 5.58 21.25 18.25
C ALA A 225 5.18 20.86 19.69
N LEU A 226 5.21 21.82 20.62
CA LEU A 226 4.77 21.62 22.00
C LEU A 226 3.27 21.27 22.05
N GLN A 227 2.43 21.95 21.26
CA GLN A 227 1.00 21.62 21.18
C GLN A 227 0.77 20.20 20.64
N ALA A 228 1.48 19.81 19.58
CA ALA A 228 1.40 18.45 19.04
C ALA A 228 1.80 17.39 20.09
N TRP A 229 2.88 17.63 20.84
CA TRP A 229 3.32 16.74 21.92
C TRP A 229 2.27 16.59 23.02
N LEU A 230 1.69 17.70 23.48
CA LEU A 230 0.62 17.67 24.48
C LEU A 230 -0.63 16.97 23.95
N ALA A 231 -0.97 17.14 22.67
CA ALA A 231 -2.08 16.44 22.01
C ALA A 231 -1.85 14.93 21.89
N ALA A 232 -0.59 14.47 21.96
CA ALA A 232 -0.26 13.05 22.05
C ALA A 232 -0.60 12.44 23.43
N GLY A 233 -0.91 13.27 24.43
CA GLY A 233 -1.13 12.84 25.82
C GLY A 233 0.16 12.45 26.55
N LEU A 234 1.32 12.83 26.01
CA LEU A 234 2.63 12.52 26.59
C LEU A 234 3.05 13.60 27.59
N GLU A 235 3.68 13.18 28.68
CA GLU A 235 4.23 14.10 29.67
C GLU A 235 5.52 14.76 29.17
N LEU A 236 5.81 15.97 29.66
CA LEU A 236 7.07 16.66 29.39
C LEU A 236 8.17 16.17 30.33
N LYS A 237 8.61 14.93 30.14
CA LYS A 237 9.65 14.28 30.95
C LYS A 237 10.85 13.89 30.08
N SER A 238 12.03 13.88 30.69
CA SER A 238 13.27 13.44 30.04
C SER A 238 13.26 11.95 29.68
N THR A 239 12.41 11.15 30.34
CA THR A 239 12.25 9.71 30.08
C THR A 239 11.66 9.41 28.70
N GLU A 240 10.98 10.38 28.08
CA GLU A 240 10.38 10.26 26.74
C GLU A 240 11.36 10.57 25.60
N GLY A 241 12.67 10.59 25.90
CA GLY A 241 13.73 10.83 24.92
C GLY A 241 14.09 12.29 24.70
N LEU A 242 14.95 12.54 23.71
CA LEU A 242 15.53 13.87 23.45
C LEU A 242 14.49 14.92 23.07
N LEU A 243 13.46 14.54 22.31
CA LEU A 243 12.39 15.46 21.91
C LEU A 243 11.55 15.90 23.12
N GLY A 244 11.22 14.97 24.03
CA GLY A 244 10.50 15.28 25.27
C GLY A 244 11.29 16.23 26.18
N GLU A 245 12.59 15.97 26.36
CA GLU A 245 13.48 16.87 27.11
C GLU A 245 13.61 18.25 26.44
N TYR A 246 13.74 18.29 25.12
CA TYR A 246 13.80 19.54 24.35
C TYR A 246 12.55 20.40 24.58
N LEU A 247 11.36 19.81 24.44
CA LEU A 247 10.09 20.50 24.60
C LEU A 247 9.83 20.90 26.05
N ARG A 248 10.29 20.10 27.03
CA ARG A 248 10.24 20.44 28.46
C ARG A 248 11.04 21.71 28.76
N ARG A 249 12.28 21.80 28.27
CA ARG A 249 13.14 22.99 28.44
C ARG A 249 12.51 24.21 27.79
N PHE A 250 12.03 24.05 26.56
CA PHE A 250 11.34 25.11 25.83
C PHE A 250 10.11 25.63 26.60
N ALA A 251 9.25 24.74 27.10
CA ALA A 251 8.07 25.10 27.90
C ALA A 251 8.43 25.83 29.21
N ALA A 252 9.59 25.54 29.79
CA ALA A 252 10.11 26.21 30.98
C ALA A 252 10.82 27.55 30.69
N GLY A 253 10.83 28.01 29.43
CA GLY A 253 11.54 29.23 29.02
C GLY A 253 13.07 29.10 29.06
N GLN A 254 13.59 27.88 29.11
CA GLN A 254 15.03 27.63 29.09
C GLN A 254 15.56 27.70 27.66
N PRO A 255 16.83 28.12 27.47
CA PRO A 255 17.45 28.11 26.15
C PRO A 255 17.51 26.67 25.63
N VAL A 256 17.10 26.49 24.37
CA VAL A 256 17.15 25.21 23.66
C VAL A 256 17.92 25.40 22.35
N PRO A 257 18.70 24.40 21.91
CA PRO A 257 19.44 24.46 20.65
C PRO A 257 18.48 24.49 19.44
N ALA A 258 19.07 24.55 18.24
CA ALA A 258 18.30 24.50 17.00
C ALA A 258 17.53 23.18 16.86
N LEU A 259 18.19 22.05 17.16
CA LEU A 259 17.63 20.71 17.03
C LEU A 259 17.72 19.91 18.34
N PRO A 260 16.80 18.96 18.60
CA PRO A 260 16.83 18.10 19.79
C PRO A 260 18.14 17.31 19.95
N GLU A 261 18.72 16.85 18.84
CA GLU A 261 19.96 16.06 18.81
C GLU A 261 21.16 16.84 19.34
N ASP A 262 21.14 18.18 19.22
CA ASP A 262 22.21 19.06 19.70
C ASP A 262 22.27 19.12 21.24
N LEU A 263 21.21 18.71 21.95
CA LEU A 263 21.25 18.60 23.41
C LEU A 263 22.33 17.61 23.88
N LEU A 264 22.68 16.62 23.06
CA LEU A 264 23.74 15.66 23.37
C LEU A 264 25.14 16.30 23.45
N LYS A 265 25.32 17.47 22.82
CA LYS A 265 26.60 18.20 22.83
C LYS A 265 26.82 18.95 24.13
N GLU A 266 25.78 19.09 24.97
CA GLU A 266 25.89 19.80 26.24
C GLU A 266 26.48 18.92 27.35
N PRO A 267 27.44 19.46 28.15
CA PRO A 267 28.02 18.74 29.27
C PRO A 267 26.93 18.47 30.34
N GLY A 268 26.60 17.18 30.55
CA GLY A 268 25.59 16.73 31.52
C GLY A 268 24.42 15.95 30.90
N VAL A 269 24.15 16.10 29.60
CA VAL A 269 23.10 15.35 28.88
C VAL A 269 23.66 14.07 28.24
N ALA A 270 24.95 14.08 27.86
CA ALA A 270 25.63 12.93 27.26
C ALA A 270 25.69 11.68 28.18
N SER A 271 25.66 11.86 29.51
CA SER A 271 25.58 10.75 30.48
C SER A 271 24.17 10.15 30.58
N PHE A 272 23.13 10.95 30.33
CA PHE A 272 21.73 10.53 30.32
C PHE A 272 21.42 9.63 29.11
N ALA A 273 21.91 9.99 27.92
CA ALA A 273 21.74 9.18 26.70
C ALA A 273 22.34 7.77 26.83
N LYS A 274 23.47 7.61 27.53
CA LYS A 274 24.06 6.30 27.84
C LYS A 274 23.22 5.47 28.82
N SER A 275 22.49 6.11 29.73
CA SER A 275 21.61 5.44 30.70
C SER A 275 20.28 4.98 30.08
N VAL A 276 19.70 5.76 29.16
CA VAL A 276 18.43 5.44 28.50
C VAL A 276 18.61 4.40 27.38
N ASN A 277 19.78 4.38 26.73
CA ASN A 277 20.15 3.36 25.73
C ASN A 277 20.30 1.93 26.29
N GLY A 278 20.39 1.76 27.61
CA GLY A 278 20.48 0.44 28.25
C GLY A 278 19.15 -0.28 28.46
N SER A 279 18.00 0.44 28.42
CA SER A 279 16.72 -0.17 28.80
C SER A 279 15.49 0.30 28.00
N ALA A 280 15.56 1.36 27.18
CA ALA A 280 14.36 1.85 26.46
C ALA A 280 14.62 2.53 25.11
N ALA A 281 15.87 2.83 24.72
CA ALA A 281 16.12 3.61 23.49
C ALA A 281 16.24 2.81 22.18
N LYS A 282 15.93 1.50 22.17
CA LYS A 282 15.80 0.75 20.90
C LYS A 282 14.53 1.16 20.11
N SER A 283 13.69 2.06 20.62
CA SER A 283 12.39 2.42 20.04
C SER A 283 12.20 3.89 19.63
N LEU A 284 13.18 4.79 19.86
CA LEU A 284 12.99 6.25 19.64
C LEU A 284 13.95 6.90 18.65
N GLU A 285 14.94 6.18 18.12
CA GLU A 285 15.44 6.45 16.77
C GLU A 285 14.73 5.50 15.81
N PRO A 286 13.70 5.95 15.07
CA PRO A 286 13.18 5.13 14.02
C PRO A 286 14.20 5.22 12.87
N GLY A 287 15.14 4.28 12.84
CA GLY A 287 15.34 3.60 11.55
C GLY A 287 13.95 3.18 11.03
N PRO A 288 13.74 3.11 9.70
CA PRO A 288 12.41 2.90 9.13
C PRO A 288 11.69 1.87 9.98
N PRO A 289 10.53 2.19 10.61
CA PRO A 289 9.78 1.14 11.24
C PRO A 289 9.56 0.16 10.11
N SER A 290 10.18 -1.02 10.20
CA SER A 290 9.73 -2.13 9.39
C SER A 290 8.29 -2.29 9.85
N LEU A 291 7.34 -1.82 9.03
CA LEU A 291 5.95 -1.55 9.45
C LEU A 291 5.18 -2.84 9.80
N LEU A 292 5.86 -3.98 9.71
CA LEU A 292 5.38 -5.32 9.94
C LEU A 292 6.57 -6.25 10.31
N ARG A 293 7.21 -6.10 11.48
CA ARG A 293 8.10 -7.17 11.99
C ARG A 293 7.25 -8.43 12.26
N PRO A 294 7.50 -9.60 11.63
CA PRO A 294 7.30 -10.85 12.32
C PRO A 294 8.32 -10.94 13.49
N PRO A 295 8.11 -11.81 14.49
CA PRO A 295 8.99 -11.90 15.65
C PRO A 295 10.46 -12.12 15.21
N THR A 296 11.35 -11.34 15.83
CA THR A 296 12.77 -11.12 15.52
C THR A 296 13.65 -12.37 15.39
N GLU A 297 14.64 -12.33 14.48
CA GLU A 297 16.03 -12.81 14.68
C GLU A 297 17.05 -12.05 13.78
N GLU A 298 18.32 -12.01 14.17
CA GLU A 298 19.30 -10.93 13.95
C GLU A 298 20.21 -10.99 12.68
N SER A 299 20.42 -9.80 12.09
CA SER A 299 21.67 -9.20 11.55
C SER A 299 22.34 -9.66 10.23
N GLY A 300 22.82 -8.66 9.47
CA GLY A 300 23.87 -8.76 8.44
C GLY A 300 23.71 -7.68 7.34
N GLY A 301 24.47 -6.58 7.39
CA GLY A 301 24.33 -5.43 6.47
C GLY A 301 25.01 -5.59 5.09
N PRO A 302 24.58 -4.85 4.04
CA PRO A 302 25.21 -4.88 2.72
C PRO A 302 26.03 -3.61 2.36
N PRO A 303 26.91 -3.67 1.35
CA PRO A 303 27.72 -2.54 0.89
C PRO A 303 27.14 -1.78 -0.32
N ASP A 304 27.73 -0.59 -0.49
CA ASP A 304 27.49 0.55 -1.38
C ASP A 304 27.55 0.27 -2.90
N LEU A 305 26.61 0.85 -3.66
CA LEU A 305 26.61 0.90 -5.13
C LEU A 305 26.06 2.25 -5.60
N SER A 306 26.98 3.18 -5.86
CA SER A 306 26.71 4.46 -6.49
C SER A 306 26.69 4.35 -8.02
N GLY A 307 25.62 4.88 -8.64
CA GLY A 307 25.64 5.28 -10.05
C GLY A 307 24.32 5.07 -10.79
N VAL A 308 23.62 6.17 -11.11
CA VAL A 308 23.12 6.55 -12.45
C VAL A 308 22.13 7.73 -12.32
N LYS A 309 22.26 8.67 -13.26
CA LYS A 309 21.61 9.98 -13.34
C LYS A 309 20.28 9.96 -14.12
N ASN A 310 19.35 10.78 -13.64
CA ASN A 310 18.39 11.69 -14.30
C ASN A 310 17.74 11.33 -15.65
N LEU A 311 16.42 11.54 -15.75
CA LEU A 311 15.76 12.45 -16.71
C LEU A 311 14.26 12.64 -16.38
N SER A 312 13.72 13.77 -16.85
CA SER A 312 12.56 14.54 -16.36
C SER A 312 11.49 14.80 -17.43
N ALA A 313 10.40 15.49 -17.02
CA ALA A 313 9.30 16.17 -17.76
C ALA A 313 8.01 15.33 -17.96
N GLU A 314 6.76 15.74 -17.67
CA GLU A 314 5.93 16.99 -17.62
C GLU A 314 4.84 17.00 -18.73
N HIS A 315 3.56 16.88 -18.35
CA HIS A 315 2.31 17.40 -18.99
C HIS A 315 1.11 16.76 -18.25
N ASP A 316 0.19 17.46 -17.58
CA ASP A 316 -0.72 18.60 -17.82
C ASP A 316 -2.09 18.21 -18.44
N ASP A 317 -3.14 18.67 -17.75
CA ASP A 317 -4.47 18.10 -17.59
C ASP A 317 -5.54 18.76 -18.48
N GLY A 318 -6.64 18.03 -18.73
CA GLY A 318 -7.84 18.62 -19.32
C GLY A 318 -9.07 17.70 -19.26
N HIS A 319 -9.89 17.83 -18.20
CA HIS A 319 -11.14 17.09 -18.04
C HIS A 319 -12.38 17.90 -18.47
N ASN A 320 -13.25 17.26 -19.27
CA ASN A 320 -14.61 17.70 -19.57
C ASN A 320 -15.57 16.51 -19.36
N HIS A 321 -16.65 16.72 -18.59
CA HIS A 321 -17.67 15.70 -18.31
C HIS A 321 -18.85 15.75 -19.30
N PRO A 322 -19.23 14.64 -19.98
CA PRO A 322 -20.47 14.58 -20.76
C PRO A 322 -21.69 13.96 -20.03
N ALA A 323 -22.88 14.29 -20.55
CA ALA A 323 -24.19 13.97 -19.97
C ALA A 323 -24.65 12.50 -20.12
N GLN A 324 -25.60 12.09 -19.27
CA GLN A 324 -26.16 10.73 -19.18
C GLN A 324 -26.99 10.28 -20.42
N PRO A 325 -26.99 8.96 -20.74
CA PRO A 325 -27.68 8.37 -21.89
C PRO A 325 -29.18 8.11 -21.66
N SER A 326 -29.91 7.96 -22.76
CA SER A 326 -31.37 7.93 -22.80
C SER A 326 -31.96 6.52 -22.65
N ILE A 327 -33.24 6.44 -22.27
CA ILE A 327 -34.00 5.19 -22.08
C ILE A 327 -34.05 4.31 -23.34
N SER A 328 -33.94 4.91 -24.53
CA SER A 328 -33.94 4.15 -25.79
C SER A 328 -32.66 3.34 -26.03
N ASP A 329 -31.55 3.78 -25.44
CA ASP A 329 -30.26 3.07 -25.47
C ASP A 329 -30.30 1.81 -24.60
N GLN A 330 -31.07 1.84 -23.50
CA GLN A 330 -31.25 0.70 -22.60
C GLN A 330 -32.02 -0.45 -23.26
N ALA A 331 -33.04 -0.16 -24.08
CA ALA A 331 -33.86 -1.20 -24.74
C ALA A 331 -33.11 -1.98 -25.84
N LYS A 332 -32.25 -1.29 -26.62
CA LYS A 332 -31.35 -1.94 -27.60
C LYS A 332 -30.28 -2.82 -26.94
N THR A 333 -30.07 -2.65 -25.64
CA THR A 333 -29.06 -3.39 -24.88
C THR A 333 -29.54 -4.78 -24.47
N TRP A 334 -30.78 -4.88 -24.01
CA TRP A 334 -31.33 -6.18 -23.63
C TRP A 334 -31.44 -7.16 -24.81
N SER A 335 -31.73 -6.66 -26.02
CA SER A 335 -31.79 -7.52 -27.21
C SER A 335 -30.42 -8.06 -27.63
N GLY A 336 -29.35 -7.26 -27.50
CA GLY A 336 -27.98 -7.69 -27.80
C GLY A 336 -27.47 -8.78 -26.85
N ILE A 337 -27.71 -8.60 -25.55
CA ILE A 337 -27.33 -9.58 -24.52
C ILE A 337 -28.06 -10.91 -24.73
N LEU A 338 -29.38 -10.87 -24.98
CA LEU A 338 -30.18 -12.07 -25.22
C LEU A 338 -29.73 -12.83 -26.48
N ALA A 339 -29.35 -12.13 -27.54
CA ALA A 339 -28.85 -12.76 -28.77
C ALA A 339 -27.49 -13.47 -28.55
N GLN A 340 -26.59 -12.88 -27.77
CA GLN A 340 -25.30 -13.50 -27.44
C GLN A 340 -25.44 -14.69 -26.49
N MET A 341 -26.35 -14.60 -25.51
CA MET A 341 -26.67 -15.75 -24.64
C MET A 341 -27.28 -16.91 -25.44
N ALA A 342 -28.15 -16.62 -26.41
CA ALA A 342 -28.71 -17.63 -27.30
C ALA A 342 -27.63 -18.31 -28.16
N LEU A 343 -26.67 -17.53 -28.67
CA LEU A 343 -25.55 -18.05 -29.46
C LEU A 343 -24.63 -18.96 -28.62
N LEU A 344 -24.28 -18.55 -27.40
CA LEU A 344 -23.46 -19.34 -26.49
C LEU A 344 -24.18 -20.62 -26.02
N GLY A 345 -25.49 -20.54 -25.78
CA GLY A 345 -26.32 -21.72 -25.50
C GLY A 345 -26.35 -22.72 -26.65
N ALA A 346 -26.45 -22.24 -27.89
CA ALA A 346 -26.42 -23.09 -29.09
C ALA A 346 -25.05 -23.79 -29.27
N VAL A 347 -23.95 -23.05 -29.09
CA VAL A 347 -22.58 -23.62 -29.18
C VAL A 347 -22.34 -24.64 -28.06
N GLY A 348 -22.75 -24.34 -26.83
CA GLY A 348 -22.66 -25.28 -25.70
C GLY A 348 -23.49 -26.55 -25.93
N GLY A 349 -24.69 -26.43 -26.49
CA GLY A 349 -25.55 -27.55 -26.85
C GLY A 349 -24.93 -28.47 -27.90
N VAL A 350 -24.31 -27.90 -28.95
CA VAL A 350 -23.64 -28.68 -30.00
C VAL A 350 -22.44 -29.44 -29.45
N LEU A 351 -21.64 -28.82 -28.58
CA LEU A 351 -20.47 -29.47 -27.97
C LEU A 351 -20.85 -30.60 -27.00
N LEU A 352 -21.91 -30.41 -26.19
CA LEU A 352 -22.44 -31.44 -25.30
C LEU A 352 -23.05 -32.62 -26.06
N PHE A 353 -23.69 -32.36 -27.21
CA PHE A 353 -24.27 -33.41 -28.04
C PHE A 353 -23.19 -34.26 -28.73
N ARG A 354 -22.06 -33.63 -29.09
CA ARG A 354 -20.92 -34.31 -29.71
C ARG A 354 -20.11 -35.16 -28.72
N SER A 355 -20.14 -34.85 -27.43
CA SER A 355 -19.45 -35.61 -26.38
C SER A 355 -20.20 -36.88 -25.92
N ARG A 356 -21.46 -37.08 -26.37
CA ARG A 356 -22.29 -38.25 -26.03
C ARG A 356 -22.27 -39.36 -27.09
N LYS A 357 -21.65 -39.11 -28.24
CA LYS A 357 -21.30 -40.12 -29.25
C LYS A 357 -19.82 -40.44 -29.09
#